data_AF-A0A942RFW1-F1
#
_entry.id   AF-A0A942RFW1-F1
#
_cell.length_a   1.000
_cell.length_b   1.000
_cell.length_c   1.000
_cell.angle_alpha   90.00
_cell.angle_beta   90.00
_cell.angle_gamma   90.00
#
_symmetry.space_group_name_H-M   'P 1'
#
loop_
_entity.id
_entity.type
_entity.pdbx_description
1 polymer ?
#
loop_
_entity_poly.entity_id
_entity_poly.type
_entity_poly.pdbx_seq_one_letter_code
_entity_poly.pdbx_strand_id
1 'polypeptide(L)'
;AGIVDGAGFGDNTKAALMSGGLIEITQLGVAMGAHEKTFYGLAGVGDLFVTCTSKHSRNRYVGEQLGKGRKWEFILREMEMVAEGVSTTKSAVALAKKYRVETPIINEVHKIIFENKNAHEAAHDLMSGIAIEEC
;
A
#
# COMPACT_ATOMS: atom_id res chain seq x y z
N ALA A 1 2.54 -2.50 4.68
CA ALA A 1 3.15 -2.79 5.99
C ALA A 1 2.17 -2.59 7.15
N GLY A 2 1.68 -1.39 7.44
CA GLY A 2 0.81 -1.17 8.61
C GLY A 2 -0.44 -2.06 8.64
N ILE A 3 -1.18 -2.17 7.54
CA ILE A 3 -2.37 -3.06 7.43
C ILE A 3 -2.00 -4.51 7.75
N VAL A 4 -0.85 -4.97 7.26
CA VAL A 4 -0.34 -6.33 7.47
C VAL A 4 -0.09 -6.58 8.96
N ASP A 5 0.59 -5.65 9.63
CA ASP A 5 0.83 -5.72 11.07
C ASP A 5 -0.47 -5.66 11.88
N GLY A 6 -1.38 -4.76 11.50
CA GLY A 6 -2.68 -4.58 12.17
C GLY A 6 -3.59 -5.80 12.08
N ALA A 7 -3.55 -6.50 10.96
CA ALA A 7 -4.32 -7.72 10.71
C ALA A 7 -3.60 -8.99 11.22
N GLY A 8 -2.44 -8.87 11.86
CA GLY A 8 -1.73 -10.00 12.48
C GLY A 8 -1.04 -10.95 11.50
N PHE A 9 -0.72 -10.49 10.29
CA PHE A 9 0.05 -11.27 9.34
C PHE A 9 1.55 -11.30 9.67
N GLY A 10 2.23 -12.35 9.22
CA GLY A 10 3.67 -12.54 9.44
C GLY A 10 4.56 -11.75 8.48
N ASP A 11 5.86 -11.77 8.75
CA ASP A 11 6.87 -11.00 8.01
C ASP A 11 7.00 -11.41 6.53
N ASN A 12 6.71 -12.67 6.18
CA ASN A 12 6.72 -13.11 4.78
C ASN A 12 5.66 -12.38 3.94
N THR A 13 4.42 -12.29 4.44
CA THR A 13 3.34 -11.54 3.78
C THR A 13 3.70 -10.05 3.68
N LYS A 14 4.33 -9.50 4.71
CA LYS A 14 4.81 -8.11 4.70
C LYS A 14 5.85 -7.89 3.62
N ALA A 15 6.85 -8.77 3.51
CA ALA A 15 7.91 -8.69 2.53
C ALA A 15 7.37 -8.81 1.09
N ALA A 16 6.46 -9.77 0.86
CA ALA A 16 5.81 -9.97 -0.44
C ALA A 16 5.04 -8.71 -0.88
N LEU A 17 4.19 -8.17 0.01
CA LEU A 17 3.39 -6.98 -0.31
C LEU A 17 4.22 -5.70 -0.43
N MET A 18 5.32 -5.57 0.32
CA MET A 18 6.24 -4.44 0.15
C MET A 18 6.97 -4.50 -1.19
N SER A 19 7.40 -5.70 -1.60
CA SER A 19 8.09 -5.92 -2.87
C SER A 19 7.15 -5.71 -4.05
N GLY A 20 5.94 -6.29 -4.00
CA GLY A 20 4.91 -6.06 -5.01
C GLY A 20 4.49 -4.59 -5.10
N GLY A 21 4.35 -3.90 -3.96
CA GLY A 21 4.03 -2.47 -3.95
C GLY A 21 5.11 -1.61 -4.60
N LEU A 22 6.39 -1.96 -4.45
CA LEU A 22 7.49 -1.30 -5.17
C LEU A 22 7.38 -1.52 -6.68
N ILE A 23 7.04 -2.74 -7.11
CA ILE A 23 6.84 -3.07 -8.52
C ILE A 23 5.71 -2.21 -9.10
N GLU A 24 4.56 -2.13 -8.44
CA GLU A 24 3.42 -1.32 -8.91
C GLU A 24 3.76 0.17 -9.03
N ILE A 25 4.43 0.74 -8.01
CA ILE A 25 4.83 2.15 -8.04
C ILE A 25 5.86 2.40 -9.15
N THR A 26 6.78 1.46 -9.38
CA THR A 26 7.77 1.53 -10.46
C THR A 26 7.09 1.50 -11.82
N GLN A 27 6.21 0.53 -12.06
CA GLN A 27 5.47 0.40 -13.33
C GLN A 27 4.60 1.62 -13.60
N LEU A 28 3.88 2.13 -12.60
CA LEU A 28 3.07 3.34 -12.72
C LEU A 28 3.94 4.55 -13.04
N GLY A 29 5.07 4.71 -12.35
CA GLY A 29 6.01 5.79 -12.59
C GLY A 29 6.63 5.76 -13.99
N VAL A 30 7.04 4.58 -14.47
CA VAL A 30 7.58 4.41 -15.82
C VAL A 30 6.53 4.73 -16.87
N ALA A 31 5.27 4.31 -16.69
CA ALA A 31 4.17 4.68 -17.57
C ALA A 31 3.91 6.20 -17.60
N MET A 32 4.28 6.92 -16.54
CA MET A 32 4.24 8.38 -16.44
C MET A 32 5.49 9.08 -17.00
N GLY A 33 6.48 8.33 -17.51
CA GLY A 33 7.74 8.86 -18.06
C GLY A 33 8.89 8.98 -17.05
N ALA A 34 8.76 8.41 -15.86
CA ALA A 34 9.87 8.35 -14.91
C ALA A 34 10.93 7.33 -15.33
N HIS A 35 12.17 7.56 -14.92
CA HIS A 35 13.23 6.57 -15.07
C HIS A 35 13.11 5.49 -14.00
N GLU A 36 13.11 4.22 -14.42
CA GLU A 36 13.01 3.05 -13.54
C GLU A 36 14.06 3.07 -12.41
N LYS A 37 15.30 3.48 -12.72
CA LYS A 37 16.40 3.60 -11.74
C LYS A 37 16.09 4.51 -10.55
N THR A 38 15.15 5.46 -10.68
CA THR A 38 14.72 6.33 -9.59
C THR A 38 14.10 5.53 -8.43
N PHE A 39 13.40 4.44 -8.75
CA PHE A 39 12.69 3.63 -7.75
C PHE A 39 13.63 2.71 -6.96
N TYR A 40 14.78 2.36 -7.51
CA TYR A 40 15.79 1.56 -6.82
C TYR A 40 16.77 2.39 -5.98
N GLY A 41 16.67 3.72 -6.03
CA GLY A 41 17.44 4.64 -5.21
C GLY A 41 16.81 4.93 -3.84
N LEU A 42 17.39 5.91 -3.13
CA LEU A 42 16.90 6.36 -1.82
C LEU A 42 15.44 6.84 -1.88
N ALA A 43 15.04 7.50 -2.97
CA ALA A 43 13.70 8.04 -3.13
C ALA A 43 12.60 6.97 -3.35
N GLY A 44 12.97 5.75 -3.73
CA GLY A 44 12.02 4.65 -3.91
C GLY A 44 12.17 3.61 -2.81
N VAL A 45 13.07 2.63 -2.98
CA VAL A 45 13.33 1.57 -2.00
C VAL A 45 13.64 2.14 -0.61
N GLY A 46 14.50 3.15 -0.52
CA GLY A 46 14.94 3.71 0.76
C GLY A 46 13.77 4.33 1.55
N ASP A 47 13.02 5.21 0.90
CA ASP A 47 11.86 5.88 1.49
C ASP A 47 10.72 4.90 1.81
N LEU A 48 10.46 3.93 0.92
CA LEU A 48 9.50 2.87 1.14
C LEU A 48 9.86 2.05 2.38
N PHE A 49 11.13 1.65 2.50
CA PHE A 49 11.60 0.82 3.61
C PHE A 49 11.47 1.56 4.95
N VAL A 50 11.94 2.80 5.05
CA VAL A 50 11.85 3.57 6.32
C VAL A 50 10.40 3.86 6.68
N THR A 51 9.54 4.20 5.70
CA THR A 51 8.12 4.48 5.94
C THR A 51 7.37 3.24 6.40
N CYS A 52 7.72 2.05 5.87
CA CYS A 52 7.10 0.78 6.24
C CYS A 52 7.58 0.25 7.59
N THR A 53 8.82 0.54 8.00
CA THR A 53 9.46 -0.04 9.20
C THR A 53 9.53 0.92 10.39
N SER A 54 9.32 2.23 10.19
CA SER A 54 9.34 3.21 11.28
C SER A 54 8.03 3.22 12.07
N LYS A 55 8.12 3.12 13.40
CA LYS A 55 6.97 3.31 14.32
C LYS A 55 6.47 4.76 14.36
N HIS A 56 7.27 5.72 13.87
CA HIS A 56 6.89 7.12 13.77
C HIS A 56 6.18 7.47 12.45
N SER A 57 6.03 6.49 11.55
CA SER A 57 5.32 6.67 10.30
C SER A 57 3.81 6.79 10.56
N ARG A 58 3.24 7.96 10.19
CA ARG A 58 1.79 8.20 10.31
C ARG A 58 1.00 7.28 9.39
N ASN A 59 1.50 7.05 8.17
CA ASN A 59 0.91 6.11 7.21
C ASN A 59 0.92 4.68 7.76
N ARG A 60 2.03 4.26 8.39
CA ARG A 60 2.09 2.94 9.04
C ARG A 60 1.06 2.84 10.17
N TYR A 61 1.00 3.83 11.05
CA TYR A 61 0.01 3.86 12.14
C TYR A 61 -1.43 3.74 11.63
N VAL A 62 -1.81 4.54 10.62
CA VAL A 62 -3.14 4.45 10.01
C VAL A 62 -3.37 3.06 9.44
N GLY A 63 -2.39 2.51 8.73
CA GLY A 63 -2.43 1.14 8.24
C GLY A 63 -2.69 0.13 9.35
N GLU A 64 -1.98 0.21 10.49
CA GLU A 64 -2.18 -0.70 11.61
C GLU A 64 -3.59 -0.62 12.19
N GLN A 65 -4.16 0.58 12.28
CA GLN A 65 -5.54 0.75 12.75
C GLN A 65 -6.56 0.21 11.74
N LEU A 66 -6.32 0.40 10.44
CA LEU A 66 -7.12 -0.20 9.37
C LEU A 66 -7.08 -1.73 9.41
N GLY A 67 -5.90 -2.32 9.60
CA GLY A 67 -5.72 -3.76 9.74
C GLY A 67 -6.48 -4.35 10.93
N LYS A 68 -6.65 -3.56 12.01
CA LYS A 68 -7.49 -3.90 13.17
C LYS A 68 -8.99 -3.72 12.93
N GLY A 69 -9.39 -3.32 11.72
CA GLY A 69 -10.79 -3.11 11.32
C GLY A 69 -11.38 -1.75 11.69
N ARG A 70 -10.57 -0.78 12.14
CA ARG A 70 -11.06 0.59 12.39
C ARG A 70 -11.24 1.33 11.08
N LYS A 71 -12.24 2.22 11.01
CA LYS A 71 -12.48 3.05 9.82
C LYS A 71 -11.56 4.28 9.79
N TRP A 72 -11.07 4.62 8.61
CA TRP A 72 -10.10 5.71 8.41
C TRP A 72 -10.61 7.07 8.88
N GLU A 73 -11.92 7.33 8.78
CA GLU A 73 -12.52 8.60 9.19
C GLU A 73 -12.36 8.84 10.70
N PHE A 74 -12.51 7.78 11.51
CA PHE A 74 -12.30 7.87 12.95
C PHE A 74 -10.82 7.99 13.30
N ILE A 75 -9.97 7.21 12.61
CA ILE A 75 -8.52 7.25 12.83
C ILE A 75 -7.98 8.66 12.57
N LEU A 76 -8.33 9.29 11.43
CA LEU A 76 -7.82 10.61 11.09
C LEU A 76 -8.36 11.72 12.01
N ARG A 77 -9.57 11.60 12.56
CA ARG A 77 -10.12 12.56 13.53
C ARG A 77 -9.39 12.57 14.87
N GLU A 78 -8.78 11.45 15.23
CA GLU A 78 -8.02 11.29 16.47
C GLU A 78 -6.55 11.72 16.33
N MET A 79 -6.10 12.03 15.10
CA MET A 79 -4.72 12.41 14.82
C MET A 79 -4.59 13.93 14.72
N GLU A 80 -3.55 14.50 15.34
CA GLU A 80 -3.20 15.91 15.17
C GLU A 80 -2.63 16.22 13.78
N MET A 81 -2.08 15.22 13.10
CA MET A 81 -1.50 15.33 11.76
C MET A 81 -2.15 14.34 10.79
N VAL A 82 -2.38 14.78 9.55
CA VAL A 82 -3.00 13.96 8.51
C VAL A 82 -1.99 12.96 7.93
N ALA A 83 -2.40 11.69 7.79
CA ALA A 83 -1.66 10.70 7.02
C ALA A 83 -1.98 10.83 5.53
N GLU A 84 -0.99 11.26 4.74
CA GLU A 84 -1.15 11.48 3.29
C GLU A 84 -1.53 10.22 2.51
N GLY A 85 -1.18 9.02 3.02
CA GLY A 85 -1.43 7.75 2.33
C GLY A 85 -2.91 7.53 2.00
N VAL A 86 -3.83 8.06 2.83
CA VAL A 86 -5.27 7.98 2.59
C VAL A 86 -5.64 8.74 1.31
N SER A 87 -5.26 10.02 1.19
CA SER A 87 -5.57 10.82 0.00
C SER A 87 -4.78 10.34 -1.22
N THR A 88 -3.50 10.00 -1.04
CA THR A 88 -2.63 9.50 -2.11
C THR A 88 -3.15 8.22 -2.74
N THR A 89 -3.81 7.34 -1.97
CA THR A 89 -4.42 6.11 -2.51
C THR A 89 -5.45 6.42 -3.60
N LYS A 90 -6.30 7.45 -3.42
CA LYS A 90 -7.27 7.85 -4.46
C LYS A 90 -6.57 8.32 -5.74
N SER A 91 -5.55 9.15 -5.57
CA SER A 91 -4.75 9.66 -6.69
C SER A 91 -4.02 8.54 -7.42
N ALA A 92 -3.46 7.57 -6.70
CA ALA A 92 -2.76 6.42 -7.26
C ALA A 92 -3.71 5.56 -8.13
N VAL A 93 -4.91 5.23 -7.64
CA VAL A 93 -5.92 4.50 -8.42
C VAL A 93 -6.34 5.29 -9.67
N ALA A 94 -6.54 6.61 -9.54
CA ALA A 94 -6.89 7.45 -10.68
C ALA A 94 -5.78 7.49 -11.75
N LEU A 95 -4.52 7.57 -11.31
CA LEU A 95 -3.35 7.52 -12.20
C LEU A 95 -3.21 6.14 -12.86
N ALA A 96 -3.33 5.05 -12.10
CA ALA A 96 -3.28 3.69 -12.64
C ALA A 96 -4.31 3.49 -13.76
N LYS A 97 -5.56 3.96 -13.56
CA LYS A 97 -6.61 3.95 -14.60
C LYS A 97 -6.24 4.80 -15.81
N LYS A 98 -5.72 6.02 -15.59
CA LYS A 98 -5.33 6.95 -16.67
C LYS A 98 -4.23 6.35 -17.55
N TYR A 99 -3.24 5.73 -16.95
CA TYR A 99 -2.08 5.15 -17.63
C TYR A 99 -2.24 3.67 -18.00
N ARG A 100 -3.39 3.06 -17.65
CA ARG A 100 -3.72 1.65 -17.91
C ARG A 100 -2.66 0.69 -17.35
N VAL A 101 -2.26 0.93 -16.11
CA VAL A 101 -1.33 0.09 -15.35
C VAL A 101 -2.12 -0.74 -14.36
N GLU A 102 -1.89 -2.05 -14.34
CA GLU A 102 -2.47 -2.95 -13.35
C GLU A 102 -1.78 -2.74 -12.01
N THR A 103 -2.57 -2.49 -10.97
CA THR A 103 -2.06 -2.22 -9.61
C THR A 103 -2.90 -2.93 -8.55
N PRO A 104 -2.85 -4.28 -8.46
CA PRO A 104 -3.66 -5.05 -7.53
C PRO A 104 -3.56 -4.60 -6.07
N ILE A 105 -2.35 -4.34 -5.55
CA ILE A 105 -2.10 -3.93 -4.18
C ILE A 105 -2.67 -2.52 -3.93
N ILE A 106 -2.41 -1.55 -4.82
CA ILE A 106 -3.00 -0.21 -4.70
C ILE A 106 -4.54 -0.29 -4.71
N ASN A 107 -5.12 -1.13 -5.58
CA ASN A 107 -6.55 -1.33 -5.67
C ASN A 107 -7.14 -1.95 -4.40
N GLU A 108 -6.46 -2.93 -3.81
CA GLU A 108 -6.91 -3.57 -2.56
C GLU A 108 -6.77 -2.62 -1.36
N VAL A 109 -5.71 -1.81 -1.30
CA VAL A 109 -5.60 -0.73 -0.31
C VAL A 109 -6.74 0.28 -0.46
N HIS A 110 -7.11 0.65 -1.69
CA HIS A 110 -8.27 1.52 -1.94
C HIS A 110 -9.56 0.90 -1.41
N LYS A 111 -9.82 -0.38 -1.68
CA LYS A 111 -11.04 -1.07 -1.21
C LYS A 111 -11.09 -1.15 0.32
N ILE A 112 -9.97 -1.40 0.98
CA ILE A 112 -9.91 -1.38 2.46
C ILE A 112 -10.28 0.00 2.99
N ILE A 113 -9.68 1.06 2.43
CA ILE A 113 -9.88 2.42 2.94
C ILE A 113 -11.29 2.93 2.62
N PHE A 114 -11.74 2.83 1.36
CA PHE A 114 -12.96 3.54 0.91
C PHE A 114 -14.18 2.66 0.74
N GLU A 115 -14.02 1.34 0.65
CA GLU A 115 -15.11 0.39 0.43
C GLU A 115 -15.35 -0.52 1.65
N ASN A 116 -14.63 -0.27 2.75
CA ASN A 116 -14.69 -1.05 4.00
C ASN A 116 -14.39 -2.55 3.80
N LYS A 117 -13.59 -2.91 2.77
CA LYS A 117 -13.17 -4.29 2.57
C LYS A 117 -12.32 -4.78 3.73
N ASN A 118 -12.52 -6.02 4.17
CA ASN A 118 -11.74 -6.60 5.25
C ASN A 118 -10.27 -6.84 4.81
N ALA A 119 -9.32 -6.57 5.69
CA ALA A 119 -7.89 -6.73 5.38
C ALA A 119 -7.49 -8.19 5.08
N HIS A 120 -8.14 -9.18 5.72
CA HIS A 120 -7.90 -10.59 5.43
C HIS A 120 -8.47 -11.02 4.07
N GLU A 121 -9.64 -10.52 3.69
CA GLU A 121 -10.21 -10.75 2.37
C GLU A 121 -9.32 -10.13 1.28
N ALA A 122 -8.85 -8.90 1.48
CA ALA A 122 -7.93 -8.25 0.57
C ALA A 122 -6.61 -9.02 0.41
N ALA A 123 -6.03 -9.49 1.53
CA ALA A 123 -4.82 -10.30 1.49
C ALA A 123 -5.04 -11.64 0.78
N HIS A 124 -6.19 -12.30 0.99
CA HIS A 124 -6.55 -13.53 0.31
C HIS A 124 -6.61 -13.33 -1.21
N ASP A 125 -7.23 -12.25 -1.68
CA ASP A 125 -7.33 -11.95 -3.11
C ASP A 125 -5.95 -11.68 -3.72
N LEU A 126 -5.09 -10.93 -3.01
CA LEU A 126 -3.72 -10.68 -3.45
C LEU A 126 -2.90 -11.97 -3.51
N MET A 127 -2.93 -12.82 -2.48
CA MET A 127 -2.13 -14.04 -2.45
C MET A 127 -2.61 -15.08 -3.48
N SER A 128 -3.91 -15.10 -3.76
CA SER A 128 -4.49 -15.96 -4.79
C SER A 128 -4.12 -15.50 -6.21
N GLY A 129 -3.90 -14.20 -6.41
CA GLY A 129 -3.39 -13.64 -7.67
C GLY A 129 -1.87 -13.71 -7.83
N ILE A 130 -1.11 -13.38 -6.77
CA ILE A 130 0.36 -13.34 -6.75
C ILE A 130 0.96 -14.73 -6.95
N ALA A 131 0.33 -15.79 -6.43
CA ALA A 131 0.80 -17.16 -6.61
C ALA A 131 0.82 -17.63 -8.08
N ILE A 132 0.23 -16.86 -9.01
CA ILE A 132 0.15 -17.20 -10.43
C ILE A 132 1.27 -16.51 -11.24
N GLU A 133 1.91 -15.46 -10.74
CA GLU A 133 2.93 -14.69 -11.50
C GLU A 133 4.39 -15.06 -11.17
N GLU A 134 4.65 -15.84 -10.11
CA GLU A 134 5.98 -16.34 -9.75
C GLU A 134 6.28 -17.78 -10.26
N CYS A 135 5.49 -18.32 -11.19
CA CYS A 135 5.74 -19.63 -11.83
C CYS A 135 6.06 -19.51 -13.34
#